data_AF-A0AAU9WDC6-F1
#
_entry.id   AF-A0AAU9WDC6-F1
#
_cell.length_a   1.000
_cell.length_b   1.000
_cell.length_c   1.000
_cell.angle_alpha   90.00
_cell.angle_beta   90.00
_cell.angle_gamma   90.00
#
_symmetry.space_group_name_H-M   'P 1'
#
loop_
_entity.id
_entity.type
_entity.pdbx_description
1 polymer ?
#
loop_
_entity_poly.entity_id
_entity_poly.type
_entity_poly.pdbx_seq_one_letter_code
_entity_poly.pdbx_strand_id
1 'polypeptide(L)'
;MVCNITNWLTLTSLHVLNGNCNGTNYSGTYYSGVPYHPVTFSIYIVTAVLCVLFSTVTCLKYNSVTVLNITVRSNVISNNAWIAYFIVMFIRSAVGAGIYSSVTQHFPVGLQVYFIADGVLKSFEVFCLLCALNHQWQFRSSGFLMQEIRSLNSGGHSTSSTETGSRTGITTMFSSKKVIILFTVQVLLVILFLTILEACICSHLRQLFWTYMALFWTQALLTIIWVILIFWYDDEEGPTLMTKIFLAGGVFITLPADIPSIVWSSCIDDIHGICEPWKYFTSYDLALFLLIPALIIFFLVLRKEYLRLDQEAKYSMLGAEVDSLFSEYSHNSQQS
;
A
#
# COMPACT_ATOMS: atom_id res chain seq x y z
N MET A 1 14.02 -12.44 25.88
CA MET A 1 14.43 -13.39 24.82
C MET A 1 15.32 -12.59 23.87
N VAL A 2 16.65 -12.73 23.97
CA VAL A 2 17.61 -11.93 23.18
C VAL A 2 18.10 -12.83 22.06
N CYS A 3 17.66 -12.57 20.82
CA CYS A 3 18.15 -13.30 19.64
C CYS A 3 19.63 -12.95 19.41
N ASN A 4 20.50 -13.97 19.41
CA ASN A 4 21.95 -13.78 19.35
C ASN A 4 22.43 -13.67 17.89
N ILE A 5 22.31 -12.48 17.29
CA ILE A 5 22.72 -12.21 15.91
C ILE A 5 24.23 -11.87 15.89
N THR A 6 25.10 -12.89 15.90
CA THR A 6 26.56 -12.73 16.04
C THR A 6 27.37 -12.81 14.74
N ASN A 7 26.88 -13.41 13.66
CA ASN A 7 27.66 -13.55 12.41
C ASN A 7 27.24 -12.54 11.33
N TRP A 8 27.86 -11.36 11.38
CA TRP A 8 27.64 -10.26 10.43
C TRP A 8 28.59 -10.26 9.21
N LEU A 9 29.73 -10.95 9.28
CA LEU A 9 30.68 -11.07 8.15
C LEU A 9 30.10 -11.84 6.94
N THR A 10 28.95 -12.49 7.11
CA THR A 10 28.23 -13.28 6.10
C THR A 10 27.06 -12.55 5.45
N LEU A 11 26.81 -11.26 5.76
CA LEU A 11 25.74 -10.47 5.14
C LEU A 11 25.93 -10.21 3.64
N THR A 12 27.10 -10.55 3.08
CA THR A 12 27.38 -10.48 1.64
C THR A 12 26.62 -11.53 0.83
N SER A 13 25.96 -12.49 1.48
CA SER A 13 25.09 -13.45 0.82
C SER A 13 23.65 -13.25 1.30
N LEU A 14 22.82 -12.60 0.47
CA LEU A 14 21.37 -12.51 0.69
C LEU A 14 20.72 -13.88 0.92
N HIS A 15 21.34 -14.95 0.40
CA HIS A 15 20.93 -16.33 0.60
C HIS A 15 21.16 -16.85 2.03
N VAL A 16 22.19 -16.36 2.74
CA VAL A 16 22.44 -16.71 4.16
C VAL A 16 21.49 -15.96 5.09
N LEU A 17 21.03 -14.77 4.69
CA LEU A 17 20.01 -13.99 5.38
C LEU A 17 18.60 -14.59 5.29
N ASN A 18 18.37 -15.56 4.38
CA ASN A 18 17.07 -16.18 4.17
C ASN A 18 16.87 -17.47 5.00
N GLY A 19 17.64 -17.64 6.08
CA GLY A 19 17.38 -18.67 7.10
C GLY A 19 17.61 -20.12 6.69
N ASN A 20 18.14 -20.39 5.50
CA ASN A 20 18.27 -21.77 5.08
C ASN A 20 19.41 -22.45 5.85
N CYS A 21 19.10 -23.47 6.67
CA CYS A 21 20.02 -24.19 7.54
C CYS A 21 21.25 -24.83 6.84
N ASN A 22 21.30 -24.78 5.50
CA ASN A 22 22.29 -25.47 4.67
C ASN A 22 23.50 -24.60 4.26
N GLY A 23 23.68 -23.41 4.84
CA GLY A 23 24.81 -22.53 4.53
C GLY A 23 26.20 -23.13 4.74
N THR A 24 26.33 -24.30 5.38
CA THR A 24 27.61 -24.94 5.68
C THR A 24 27.91 -26.22 4.90
N ASN A 25 26.97 -26.85 4.18
CA ASN A 25 27.14 -28.24 3.68
C ASN A 25 26.71 -28.51 2.22
N TYR A 26 26.84 -27.57 1.29
CA TYR A 26 26.65 -27.86 -0.14
C TYR A 26 27.98 -27.92 -0.90
N SER A 27 28.72 -29.01 -0.70
CA SER A 27 29.79 -29.50 -1.58
C SER A 27 29.24 -30.44 -2.68
N GLY A 28 28.02 -30.18 -3.16
CA GLY A 28 27.31 -31.01 -4.13
C GLY A 28 27.17 -30.32 -5.48
N THR A 29 27.58 -31.01 -6.53
CA THR A 29 27.49 -30.65 -7.96
C THR A 29 26.27 -29.81 -8.32
N TYR A 30 26.53 -28.60 -8.81
CA TYR A 30 25.57 -27.63 -9.31
C TYR A 30 24.82 -28.21 -10.53
N TYR A 31 23.52 -28.49 -10.37
CA TYR A 31 22.65 -28.65 -11.54
C TYR A 31 22.30 -27.26 -12.08
N SER A 32 22.83 -26.93 -13.25
CA SER A 32 22.50 -25.68 -13.95
C SER A 32 21.02 -25.70 -14.35
N GLY A 33 20.19 -24.88 -13.70
CA GLY A 33 18.83 -24.61 -14.17
C GLY A 33 17.71 -24.58 -13.11
N VAL A 34 17.99 -24.92 -11.85
CA VAL A 34 16.97 -24.89 -10.77
C VAL A 34 17.21 -23.66 -9.87
N PRO A 35 16.20 -22.80 -9.64
CA PRO A 35 16.34 -21.66 -8.74
C PRO A 35 16.62 -22.12 -7.29
N TYR A 36 17.49 -21.40 -6.58
CA TYR A 36 17.89 -21.72 -5.19
C TYR A 36 16.71 -21.69 -4.20
N HIS A 37 15.69 -20.88 -4.48
CA HIS A 37 14.49 -20.75 -3.66
C HIS A 37 13.22 -20.79 -4.54
N PRO A 38 12.79 -21.97 -4.99
CA PRO A 38 11.71 -22.11 -5.98
C PRO A 38 10.35 -21.60 -5.46
N VAL A 39 10.08 -21.76 -4.16
CA VAL A 39 8.84 -21.30 -3.53
C VAL A 39 8.79 -19.77 -3.46
N THR A 40 9.82 -19.14 -2.87
CA THR A 40 9.93 -17.69 -2.77
C THR A 40 9.84 -17.02 -4.14
N PHE A 41 10.56 -17.57 -5.14
CA PHE A 41 10.49 -17.13 -6.52
C PHE A 41 9.06 -17.21 -7.08
N SER A 42 8.38 -18.34 -6.89
CA SER A 42 7.01 -18.55 -7.38
C SER A 42 6.02 -17.57 -6.74
N ILE A 43 6.14 -17.29 -5.44
CA ILE A 43 5.29 -16.32 -4.74
C ILE A 43 5.48 -14.92 -5.34
N TYR A 44 6.72 -14.49 -5.60
CA TYR A 44 7.00 -13.20 -6.22
C TYR A 44 6.45 -13.09 -7.64
N ILE A 45 6.58 -14.15 -8.46
CA ILE A 45 6.00 -14.17 -9.81
C ILE A 45 4.47 -14.07 -9.76
N VAL A 46 3.81 -14.85 -8.90
CA VAL A 46 2.35 -14.78 -8.74
C VAL A 46 1.91 -13.39 -8.28
N THR A 47 2.62 -12.81 -7.32
CA THR A 47 2.36 -11.45 -6.82
C THR A 47 2.52 -10.42 -7.94
N ALA A 48 3.59 -10.51 -8.73
CA ALA A 48 3.82 -9.63 -9.87
C ALA A 48 2.69 -9.71 -10.92
N VAL A 49 2.25 -10.92 -11.29
CA VAL A 49 1.15 -11.14 -12.23
C VAL A 49 -0.15 -10.54 -11.69
N LEU A 50 -0.48 -10.78 -10.42
CA LEU A 50 -1.67 -10.20 -9.78
C LEU A 50 -1.64 -8.68 -9.77
N CYS A 51 -0.50 -8.06 -9.47
CA CYS A 51 -0.34 -6.61 -9.49
C CYS A 51 -0.58 -6.02 -10.88
N VAL A 52 -0.08 -6.65 -11.95
CA VAL A 52 -0.36 -6.21 -13.33
C VAL A 52 -1.84 -6.34 -13.67
N LEU A 53 -2.46 -7.47 -13.32
CA LEU A 53 -3.89 -7.68 -13.55
C LEU A 53 -4.74 -6.65 -12.80
N PHE A 54 -4.51 -6.45 -11.50
CA PHE A 54 -5.26 -5.50 -10.68
C PHE A 54 -5.01 -4.06 -11.12
N SER A 55 -3.78 -3.68 -11.46
CA SER A 55 -3.47 -2.35 -11.99
C SER A 55 -4.20 -2.09 -13.31
N THR A 56 -4.15 -3.05 -14.24
CA THR A 56 -4.81 -2.96 -15.54
C THR A 56 -6.32 -2.85 -15.41
N VAL A 57 -6.94 -3.72 -14.60
CA VAL A 57 -8.39 -3.68 -14.37
C VAL A 57 -8.79 -2.38 -13.66
N THR A 58 -8.01 -1.92 -12.70
CA THR A 58 -8.28 -0.66 -11.99
C THR A 58 -8.19 0.54 -12.94
N CYS A 59 -7.17 0.57 -13.79
CA CYS A 59 -6.98 1.63 -14.78
C CYS A 59 -8.10 1.67 -15.84
N LEU A 60 -8.45 0.51 -16.39
CA LEU A 60 -9.42 0.43 -17.49
C LEU A 60 -10.88 0.52 -17.03
N LYS A 61 -11.21 -0.09 -15.90
CA LYS A 61 -12.62 -0.25 -15.46
C LYS A 61 -12.99 0.63 -14.29
N TYR A 62 -12.08 0.84 -13.34
CA TYR A 62 -12.42 1.50 -12.08
C TYR A 62 -11.90 2.93 -11.98
N ASN A 63 -11.26 3.49 -13.02
CA ASN A 63 -10.70 4.84 -12.99
C ASN A 63 -11.64 5.93 -13.57
N SER A 64 -12.81 5.54 -14.06
CA SER A 64 -13.82 6.46 -14.61
C SER A 64 -15.20 5.86 -14.46
N VAL A 65 -16.21 6.71 -14.28
CA VAL A 65 -17.61 6.32 -14.30
C VAL A 65 -18.25 6.87 -15.56
N THR A 66 -19.08 6.06 -16.22
CA THR A 66 -19.86 6.49 -17.39
C THR A 66 -21.32 6.62 -16.99
N VAL A 67 -21.86 7.83 -17.03
CA VAL A 67 -23.27 8.12 -16.78
C VAL A 67 -23.85 8.76 -18.03
N LEU A 68 -24.97 8.23 -18.54
CA LEU A 68 -25.66 8.74 -19.74
C LEU A 68 -24.73 8.95 -20.96
N ASN A 69 -23.83 7.99 -21.21
CA ASN A 69 -22.84 8.04 -22.29
C ASN A 69 -21.76 9.14 -22.16
N ILE A 70 -21.69 9.83 -21.02
CA ILE A 70 -20.65 10.79 -20.68
C ILE A 70 -19.71 10.14 -19.66
N THR A 71 -18.43 10.08 -19.99
CA THR A 71 -17.38 9.58 -19.08
C THR A 71 -16.91 10.69 -18.16
N VAL A 72 -17.20 10.58 -16.87
CA VAL A 72 -16.76 11.54 -15.85
C VAL A 72 -15.49 11.01 -15.18
N ARG A 73 -14.43 11.84 -15.19
CA ARG A 73 -13.18 11.60 -14.46
C ARG A 73 -13.01 12.70 -13.41
N SER A 74 -13.48 12.44 -12.20
CA SER A 74 -13.30 13.32 -11.04
C SER A 74 -12.16 12.80 -10.15
N ASN A 75 -11.53 13.70 -9.39
CA ASN A 75 -10.53 13.34 -8.38
C ASN A 75 -11.09 12.38 -7.30
N VAL A 76 -12.41 12.38 -7.08
CA VAL A 76 -13.13 11.45 -6.19
C VAL A 76 -13.11 10.00 -6.72
N ILE A 77 -13.30 9.88 -8.02
CA ILE A 77 -13.45 8.61 -8.74
C ILE A 77 -12.08 8.03 -9.10
N SER A 78 -11.07 8.88 -9.28
CA SER A 78 -9.71 8.48 -9.62
C SER A 78 -9.16 7.44 -8.65
N ASN A 79 -8.56 6.39 -9.20
CA ASN A 79 -7.85 5.34 -8.48
C ASN A 79 -6.34 5.37 -8.77
N ASN A 80 -5.81 6.51 -9.23
CA ASN A 80 -4.41 6.65 -9.63
C ASN A 80 -3.41 6.28 -8.52
N ALA A 81 -3.71 6.59 -7.26
CA ALA A 81 -2.83 6.24 -6.13
C ALA A 81 -2.75 4.72 -5.90
N TRP A 82 -3.88 4.01 -6.05
CA TRP A 82 -3.92 2.55 -5.98
C TRP A 82 -3.24 1.89 -7.19
N ILE A 83 -3.39 2.46 -8.39
CA ILE A 83 -2.68 2.03 -9.59
C ILE A 83 -1.16 2.16 -9.38
N ALA A 84 -0.71 3.29 -8.84
CA ALA A 84 0.71 3.52 -8.52
C ALA A 84 1.22 2.49 -7.50
N TYR A 85 0.46 2.22 -6.44
CA TYR A 85 0.79 1.17 -5.48
C TYR A 85 0.96 -0.20 -6.14
N PHE A 86 0.02 -0.64 -6.98
CA PHE A 86 0.14 -1.92 -7.68
C PHE A 86 1.34 -1.96 -8.64
N ILE A 87 1.66 -0.85 -9.31
CA ILE A 87 2.85 -0.77 -10.19
C ILE A 87 4.13 -0.92 -9.38
N VAL A 88 4.27 -0.20 -8.26
CA VAL A 88 5.46 -0.32 -7.41
C VAL A 88 5.58 -1.73 -6.84
N MET A 89 4.48 -2.33 -6.41
CA MET A 89 4.44 -3.72 -5.95
C MET A 89 4.83 -4.72 -7.04
N PHE A 90 4.41 -4.50 -8.29
CA PHE A 90 4.84 -5.29 -9.43
C PHE A 90 6.36 -5.20 -9.63
N ILE A 91 6.92 -3.99 -9.65
CA ILE A 91 8.35 -3.78 -9.86
C ILE A 91 9.14 -4.43 -8.71
N ARG A 92 8.72 -4.24 -7.46
CA ARG A 92 9.36 -4.87 -6.30
C ARG A 92 9.30 -6.39 -6.38
N SER A 93 8.16 -6.95 -6.77
CA SER A 93 8.00 -8.39 -6.91
C SER A 93 8.87 -8.96 -8.03
N ALA A 94 9.03 -8.23 -9.14
CA ALA A 94 9.93 -8.61 -10.22
C ALA A 94 11.41 -8.57 -9.77
N VAL A 95 11.81 -7.55 -9.02
CA VAL A 95 13.15 -7.46 -8.40
C VAL A 95 13.38 -8.60 -7.41
N GLY A 96 12.40 -8.90 -6.55
CA GLY A 96 12.42 -10.04 -5.63
C GLY A 96 12.56 -11.37 -6.36
N ALA A 97 11.78 -11.61 -7.40
CA ALA A 97 11.93 -12.79 -8.26
C ALA A 97 13.34 -12.86 -8.86
N GLY A 98 13.89 -11.73 -9.33
CA GLY A 98 15.27 -11.61 -9.81
C GLY A 98 16.29 -12.08 -8.77
N ILE A 99 16.20 -11.55 -7.55
CA ILE A 99 17.05 -11.92 -6.40
C ILE A 99 17.03 -13.43 -6.16
N TYR A 100 15.84 -14.03 -6.09
CA TYR A 100 15.69 -15.45 -5.75
C TYR A 100 15.86 -16.41 -6.94
N SER A 101 15.86 -15.89 -8.17
CA SER A 101 16.15 -16.64 -9.41
C SER A 101 17.65 -16.69 -9.76
N SER A 102 18.43 -15.72 -9.30
CA SER A 102 19.84 -15.57 -9.65
C SER A 102 20.66 -16.75 -9.09
N VAL A 103 20.97 -17.71 -9.95
CA VAL A 103 21.84 -18.87 -9.66
C VAL A 103 23.34 -18.49 -9.71
N THR A 104 23.68 -17.30 -10.21
CA THR A 104 25.05 -16.94 -10.54
C THR A 104 25.73 -16.13 -9.44
N GLN A 105 26.48 -16.84 -8.57
CA GLN A 105 27.46 -16.28 -7.63
C GLN A 105 28.64 -15.53 -8.31
N HIS A 106 28.62 -15.32 -9.64
CA HIS A 106 29.77 -14.81 -10.39
C HIS A 106 29.91 -13.28 -10.47
N PHE A 107 28.90 -12.51 -10.03
CA PHE A 107 29.00 -11.04 -10.06
C PHE A 107 28.53 -10.41 -8.73
N PRO A 108 29.47 -10.07 -7.80
CA PRO A 108 29.13 -9.46 -6.51
C PRO A 108 28.43 -8.10 -6.65
N VAL A 109 28.65 -7.40 -7.77
CA VAL A 109 28.01 -6.10 -8.08
C VAL A 109 26.49 -6.26 -8.29
N GLY A 110 26.03 -7.38 -8.85
CA GLY A 110 24.60 -7.61 -9.12
C GLY A 110 23.78 -7.69 -7.83
N LEU A 111 24.28 -8.40 -6.81
CA LEU A 111 23.57 -8.60 -5.55
C LEU A 111 23.38 -7.28 -4.77
N GLN A 112 24.40 -6.42 -4.78
CA GLN A 112 24.31 -5.10 -4.14
C GLN A 112 23.26 -4.22 -4.81
N VAL A 113 23.25 -4.18 -6.15
CA VAL A 113 22.25 -3.41 -6.92
C VAL A 113 20.84 -3.91 -6.62
N TYR A 114 20.62 -5.22 -6.55
CA TYR A 114 19.32 -5.78 -6.21
C TYR A 114 18.89 -5.46 -4.77
N PHE A 115 19.80 -5.48 -3.80
CA PHE A 115 19.51 -5.08 -2.43
C PHE A 115 19.10 -3.61 -2.33
N ILE A 116 19.81 -2.72 -3.04
CA ILE A 116 19.48 -1.30 -3.11
C ILE A 116 18.12 -1.11 -3.77
N ALA A 117 17.89 -1.77 -4.90
CA ALA A 117 16.63 -1.69 -5.63
C ALA A 117 15.45 -2.16 -4.76
N ASP A 118 15.56 -3.30 -4.08
CA ASP A 118 14.51 -3.79 -3.17
C ASP A 118 14.28 -2.82 -2.00
N GLY A 119 15.35 -2.31 -1.36
CA GLY A 119 15.24 -1.35 -0.27
C GLY A 119 14.52 -0.06 -0.67
N VAL A 120 14.90 0.52 -1.81
CA VAL A 120 14.23 1.70 -2.38
C VAL A 120 12.76 1.39 -2.67
N LEU A 121 12.48 0.31 -3.41
CA LEU A 121 11.13 -0.08 -3.80
C LEU A 121 10.24 -0.37 -2.60
N LYS A 122 10.77 -0.92 -1.51
CA LYS A 122 10.03 -1.20 -0.28
C LYS A 122 9.57 0.09 0.41
N SER A 123 10.41 1.14 0.46
CA SER A 123 9.97 2.44 1.00
C SER A 123 8.97 3.13 0.07
N PHE A 124 9.17 3.06 -1.25
CA PHE A 124 8.20 3.58 -2.22
C PHE A 124 6.86 2.83 -2.16
N GLU A 125 6.86 1.53 -1.92
CA GLU A 125 5.64 0.73 -1.75
C GLU A 125 4.79 1.28 -0.60
N VAL A 126 5.40 1.41 0.59
CA VAL A 126 4.73 1.94 1.79
C VAL A 126 4.26 3.37 1.57
N PHE A 127 5.06 4.20 0.88
CA PHE A 127 4.67 5.56 0.51
C PHE A 127 3.47 5.59 -0.45
N CYS A 128 3.46 4.75 -1.49
CA CYS A 128 2.33 4.66 -2.42
C CYS A 128 1.06 4.13 -1.74
N LEU A 129 1.19 3.16 -0.83
CA LEU A 129 0.08 2.69 0.00
C LEU A 129 -0.47 3.84 0.86
N LEU A 130 0.41 4.63 1.48
CA LEU A 130 0.01 5.81 2.25
C LEU A 130 -0.72 6.84 1.37
N CYS A 131 -0.22 7.10 0.16
CA CYS A 131 -0.89 7.99 -0.80
C CYS A 131 -2.29 7.48 -1.16
N ALA A 132 -2.46 6.17 -1.33
CA ALA A 132 -3.74 5.54 -1.61
C ALA A 132 -4.71 5.66 -0.41
N LEU A 133 -4.22 5.44 0.81
CA LEU A 133 -4.99 5.63 2.04
C LEU A 133 -5.37 7.09 2.28
N ASN A 134 -4.44 8.02 2.04
CA ASN A 134 -4.70 9.46 2.15
C ASN A 134 -5.71 9.90 1.10
N HIS A 135 -5.64 9.40 -0.14
CA HIS A 135 -6.66 9.67 -1.17
C HIS A 135 -8.04 9.14 -0.74
N GLN A 136 -8.08 7.91 -0.22
CA GLN A 136 -9.30 7.31 0.32
C GLN A 136 -9.89 8.14 1.47
N TRP A 137 -9.05 8.66 2.36
CA TRP A 137 -9.49 9.54 3.44
C TRP A 137 -9.96 10.90 2.89
N GLN A 138 -9.17 11.59 2.08
CA GLN A 138 -9.48 12.96 1.64
C GLN A 138 -10.74 13.05 0.77
N PHE A 139 -10.96 12.07 -0.09
CA PHE A 139 -11.98 12.19 -1.14
C PHE A 139 -13.13 11.20 -1.04
N ARG A 140 -13.00 10.13 -0.26
CA ARG A 140 -14.05 9.09 -0.16
C ARG A 140 -14.64 8.94 1.22
N SER A 141 -14.01 9.51 2.24
CA SER A 141 -14.56 9.51 3.59
C SER A 141 -15.65 10.57 3.78
N SER A 142 -15.62 11.68 3.03
CA SER A 142 -16.51 12.83 3.24
C SER A 142 -17.73 12.92 2.30
N GLY A 143 -18.09 11.84 1.59
CA GLY A 143 -19.22 11.86 0.65
C GLY A 143 -19.01 12.69 -0.63
N PHE A 144 -19.71 12.33 -1.71
CA PHE A 144 -19.61 13.01 -3.02
C PHE A 144 -20.15 14.44 -2.98
N LEU A 145 -21.29 14.65 -2.30
CA LEU A 145 -22.04 15.91 -2.30
C LEU A 145 -21.32 17.00 -1.49
N MET A 146 -20.78 16.65 -0.33
CA MET A 146 -20.00 17.58 0.50
C MET A 146 -18.73 18.07 -0.20
N GLN A 147 -18.16 17.25 -1.11
CA GLN A 147 -17.00 17.63 -1.88
C GLN A 147 -17.34 18.57 -3.04
N GLU A 148 -18.50 18.41 -3.67
CA GLU A 148 -19.02 19.35 -4.66
C GLU A 148 -19.38 20.70 -4.01
N ILE A 149 -19.98 20.68 -2.81
CA ILE A 149 -20.19 21.90 -2.01
C ILE A 149 -18.85 22.58 -1.67
N ARG A 150 -17.82 21.80 -1.29
CA ARG A 150 -16.50 22.34 -0.97
C ARG A 150 -15.78 22.90 -2.21
N SER A 151 -15.95 22.29 -3.39
CA SER A 151 -15.37 22.80 -4.64
C SER A 151 -16.06 24.10 -5.07
N LEU A 152 -17.38 24.17 -4.99
CA LEU A 152 -18.17 25.38 -5.27
C LEU A 152 -17.84 26.52 -4.31
N ASN A 153 -17.72 26.24 -3.00
CA ASN A 153 -17.33 27.22 -1.99
C ASN A 153 -15.86 27.65 -2.08
N SER A 154 -14.98 26.85 -2.71
CA SER A 154 -13.58 27.25 -2.96
C SER A 154 -13.41 28.14 -4.19
N GLY A 155 -14.39 28.16 -5.11
CA GLY A 155 -14.41 28.99 -6.30
C GLY A 155 -15.22 30.29 -6.17
N GLY A 156 -16.11 30.38 -5.17
CA GLY A 156 -16.93 31.56 -4.89
C GLY A 156 -16.32 32.47 -3.83
N HIS A 157 -16.20 33.76 -4.15
CA HIS A 157 -15.88 34.80 -3.18
C HIS A 157 -16.72 34.67 -1.91
N SER A 158 -16.05 34.89 -0.78
CA SER A 158 -16.60 35.07 0.54
C SER A 158 -17.85 35.94 0.55
N THR A 159 -19.02 35.34 0.76
CA THR A 159 -20.18 36.00 1.36
C THR A 159 -20.75 35.11 2.45
N SER A 160 -20.72 35.68 3.65
CA SER A 160 -21.27 35.15 4.89
C SER A 160 -22.76 34.85 4.78
N SER A 161 -23.16 33.63 5.07
CA SER A 161 -24.50 33.34 5.59
C SER A 161 -24.37 32.33 6.73
N THR A 162 -24.46 32.88 7.94
CA THR A 162 -24.73 32.16 9.18
C THR A 162 -26.09 31.46 9.09
N GLU A 163 -26.10 30.13 9.05
CA GLU A 163 -27.23 29.34 9.53
C GLU A 163 -26.75 28.25 10.48
N THR A 164 -27.21 28.38 11.72
CA THR A 164 -27.13 27.45 12.83
C THR A 164 -27.98 26.22 12.55
N GLY A 165 -27.34 25.04 12.48
CA GLY A 165 -28.01 23.75 12.37
C GLY A 165 -27.15 22.60 12.91
N SER A 166 -27.27 22.37 14.23
CA SER A 166 -27.25 21.05 14.87
C SER A 166 -26.14 20.03 14.50
N ARG A 167 -25.11 19.97 15.37
CA ARG A 167 -24.46 18.71 15.80
C ARG A 167 -23.55 17.95 14.80
N THR A 168 -22.69 18.63 14.04
CA THR A 168 -21.58 17.99 13.27
C THR A 168 -20.24 18.76 13.32
N GLY A 169 -20.06 19.64 14.30
CA GLY A 169 -18.87 20.51 14.43
C GLY A 169 -17.62 19.86 15.04
N ILE A 170 -17.70 18.63 15.57
CA ILE A 170 -16.59 18.00 16.31
C ILE A 170 -15.78 17.04 15.42
N THR A 171 -16.37 16.43 14.39
CA THR A 171 -15.67 15.52 13.46
C THR A 171 -15.00 16.23 12.29
N THR A 172 -15.49 17.41 11.89
CA THR A 172 -14.85 18.30 10.89
C THR A 172 -13.56 18.97 11.41
N MET A 173 -13.23 18.76 12.69
CA MET A 173 -12.10 19.36 13.39
C MET A 173 -10.87 18.45 13.54
N PHE A 174 -10.84 17.27 12.90
CA PHE A 174 -9.55 16.66 12.54
C PHE A 174 -8.93 17.48 11.41
N SER A 175 -8.35 18.61 11.82
CA SER A 175 -7.82 19.68 10.98
C SER A 175 -7.02 19.12 9.81
N SER A 176 -7.35 19.54 8.59
CA SER A 176 -6.56 19.33 7.37
C SER A 176 -5.06 19.53 7.59
N LYS A 177 -4.68 20.42 8.53
CA LYS A 177 -3.30 20.64 8.96
C LYS A 177 -2.62 19.39 9.54
N LYS A 178 -3.30 18.59 10.38
CA LYS A 178 -2.72 17.37 10.97
C LYS A 178 -2.42 16.32 9.89
N VAL A 179 -3.29 16.19 8.90
CA VAL A 179 -3.09 15.29 7.76
C VAL A 179 -1.93 15.75 6.87
N ILE A 180 -1.83 17.05 6.58
CA ILE A 180 -0.69 17.62 5.85
C ILE A 180 0.62 17.40 6.62
N ILE A 181 0.61 17.52 7.95
CA ILE A 181 1.77 17.25 8.79
C ILE A 181 2.18 15.79 8.70
N LEU A 182 1.24 14.84 8.85
CA LEU A 182 1.54 13.40 8.75
C LEU A 182 2.12 13.04 7.37
N PHE A 183 1.55 13.59 6.30
CA PHE A 183 2.07 13.38 4.95
C PHE A 183 3.48 13.96 4.77
N THR A 184 3.72 15.19 5.26
CA THR A 184 5.05 15.82 5.24
C THR A 184 6.07 15.01 6.03
N VAL A 185 5.70 14.50 7.21
CA VAL A 185 6.54 13.62 8.03
C VAL A 185 6.90 12.35 7.26
N GLN A 186 5.95 11.75 6.52
CA GLN A 186 6.27 10.59 5.70
C GLN A 186 7.30 10.92 4.61
N VAL A 187 7.11 12.02 3.88
CA VAL A 187 8.06 12.42 2.83
C VAL A 187 9.45 12.62 3.40
N LEU A 188 9.56 13.27 4.58
CA LEU A 188 10.82 13.42 5.29
C LEU A 188 11.42 12.05 5.68
N LEU A 189 10.60 11.12 6.19
CA LEU A 189 11.04 9.78 6.55
C LEU A 189 11.53 8.98 5.33
N VAL A 190 10.92 9.14 4.15
CA VAL A 190 11.38 8.52 2.90
C VAL A 190 12.74 9.08 2.49
N ILE A 191 12.91 10.41 2.52
CA ILE A 191 14.20 11.04 2.20
C ILE A 191 15.27 10.56 3.18
N LEU A 192 14.98 10.59 4.48
CA LEU A 192 15.91 10.13 5.52
C LEU A 192 16.27 8.65 5.32
N PHE A 193 15.27 7.80 5.03
CA PHE A 193 15.49 6.40 4.74
C PHE A 193 16.44 6.19 3.55
N LEU A 194 16.24 6.91 2.45
CA LEU A 194 17.11 6.83 1.26
C LEU A 194 18.54 7.27 1.58
N THR A 195 18.72 8.36 2.35
CA THR A 195 20.05 8.83 2.76
C THR A 195 20.78 7.82 3.66
N ILE A 196 20.06 7.15 4.57
CA ILE A 196 20.66 6.12 5.44
C ILE A 196 20.95 4.85 4.64
N LEU A 197 20.09 4.47 3.69
CA LEU A 197 20.35 3.36 2.78
C LEU A 197 21.64 3.58 2.00
N GLU A 198 21.84 4.78 1.45
CA GLU A 198 23.09 5.17 0.78
C GLU A 198 24.30 5.09 1.72
N ALA A 199 24.19 5.64 2.93
CA ALA A 199 25.26 5.58 3.94
C ALA A 199 25.58 4.14 4.39
N CYS A 200 24.57 3.27 4.44
CA CYS A 200 24.71 1.86 4.83
C CYS A 200 25.56 1.09 3.80
N ILE A 201 25.46 1.43 2.52
CA ILE A 201 26.28 0.85 1.44
C ILE A 201 27.75 1.23 1.63
N CYS A 202 28.01 2.51 1.95
CA CYS A 202 29.38 3.05 1.99
C CYS A 202 30.18 2.62 3.22
N SER A 203 29.53 2.38 4.37
CA SER A 203 30.24 2.27 5.66
C SER A 203 30.13 0.90 6.33
N HIS A 204 29.30 -0.02 5.82
CA HIS A 204 29.08 -1.38 6.35
C HIS A 204 28.86 -1.45 7.89
N LEU A 205 28.38 -0.36 8.51
CA LEU A 205 28.17 -0.29 9.94
C LEU A 205 26.87 -0.98 10.34
N ARG A 206 26.95 -1.96 11.25
CA ARG A 206 25.78 -2.67 11.81
C ARG A 206 24.71 -1.72 12.36
N GLN A 207 25.13 -0.62 12.99
CA GLN A 207 24.21 0.35 13.58
C GLN A 207 23.31 0.99 12.52
N LEU A 208 23.86 1.32 11.34
CA LEU A 208 23.11 1.94 10.25
C LEU A 208 22.04 1.00 9.68
N PHE A 209 22.30 -0.31 9.61
CA PHE A 209 21.28 -1.27 9.20
C PHE A 209 20.07 -1.27 10.15
N TRP A 210 20.30 -1.26 11.46
CA TRP A 210 19.20 -1.22 12.43
C TRP A 210 18.46 0.11 12.40
N THR A 211 19.17 1.22 12.19
CA THR A 211 18.54 2.53 11.98
C THR A 211 17.69 2.54 10.70
N TYR A 212 18.21 2.00 9.60
CA TYR A 212 17.49 1.80 8.34
C TYR A 212 16.21 0.99 8.54
N MET A 213 16.30 -0.14 9.24
CA MET A 213 15.13 -0.96 9.55
C MET A 213 14.13 -0.23 10.45
N ALA A 214 14.61 0.49 11.47
CA ALA A 214 13.74 1.26 12.37
C ALA A 214 12.98 2.37 11.62
N LEU A 215 13.62 3.04 10.65
CA LEU A 215 12.97 4.04 9.80
C LEU A 215 11.89 3.40 8.93
N PHE A 216 12.18 2.25 8.33
CA PHE A 216 11.19 1.50 7.55
C PHE A 216 9.97 1.12 8.41
N TRP A 217 10.19 0.57 9.60
CA TRP A 217 9.10 0.27 10.54
C TRP A 217 8.32 1.49 10.98
N THR A 218 8.99 2.64 11.12
CA THR A 218 8.32 3.92 11.42
C THR A 218 7.40 4.35 10.27
N GLN A 219 7.83 4.16 9.02
CA GLN A 219 6.98 4.39 7.85
C GLN A 219 5.76 3.46 7.82
N ALA A 220 5.94 2.16 8.14
CA ALA A 220 4.84 1.20 8.23
C ALA A 220 3.90 1.49 9.41
N LEU A 221 4.41 1.96 10.56
CA LEU A 221 3.55 2.41 11.66
C LEU A 221 2.67 3.60 11.25
N LEU A 222 3.17 4.48 10.40
CA LEU A 222 2.39 5.60 9.89
C LEU A 222 1.21 5.12 9.03
N THR A 223 1.36 4.07 8.21
CA THR A 223 0.24 3.51 7.44
C THR A 223 -0.83 2.92 8.37
N ILE A 224 -0.44 2.29 9.47
CA ILE A 224 -1.38 1.80 10.50
C ILE A 224 -2.13 2.96 11.15
N ILE A 225 -1.44 4.05 11.49
CA ILE A 225 -2.09 5.27 12.02
C ILE A 225 -3.14 5.79 11.04
N TRP A 226 -2.85 5.80 9.75
CA TRP A 226 -3.79 6.21 8.71
C TRP A 226 -5.02 5.30 8.63
N VAL A 227 -4.84 3.99 8.71
CA VAL A 227 -5.96 3.04 8.78
C VAL A 227 -6.84 3.32 10.00
N ILE A 228 -6.25 3.58 11.16
CA ILE A 228 -6.99 3.91 12.39
C ILE A 228 -7.79 5.21 12.20
N LEU A 229 -7.20 6.22 11.58
CA LEU A 229 -7.90 7.47 11.26
C LEU A 229 -9.09 7.25 10.33
N ILE A 230 -8.93 6.44 9.27
CA ILE A 230 -10.04 6.07 8.36
C ILE A 230 -11.12 5.28 9.10
N PHE A 231 -10.72 4.39 10.01
CA PHE A 231 -11.65 3.57 10.78
C PHE A 231 -12.51 4.42 11.73
N TRP A 232 -11.89 5.37 12.43
CA TRP A 232 -12.57 6.27 13.39
C TRP A 232 -13.32 7.43 12.75
N TYR A 233 -13.06 7.73 11.49
CA TYR A 233 -13.81 8.76 10.78
C TYR A 233 -15.20 8.22 10.44
N ASP A 234 -16.21 8.66 11.20
CA ASP A 234 -17.60 8.24 11.02
C ASP A 234 -18.39 9.34 10.29
N ASP A 235 -18.84 9.00 9.10
CA ASP A 235 -19.60 9.88 8.20
C ASP A 235 -20.63 9.00 7.49
N GLU A 236 -21.88 9.46 7.43
CA GLU A 236 -23.00 8.63 6.92
C GLU A 236 -22.85 8.37 5.40
N GLU A 237 -22.19 9.29 4.68
CA GLU A 237 -21.84 9.16 3.26
C GLU A 237 -20.44 8.53 3.01
N GLY A 238 -19.81 8.00 4.06
CA GLY A 238 -18.46 7.44 4.02
C GLY A 238 -18.39 5.97 3.57
N PRO A 239 -17.17 5.38 3.53
CA PRO A 239 -16.99 3.97 3.22
C PRO A 239 -17.69 3.09 4.26
N THR A 240 -18.35 2.02 3.78
CA THR A 240 -19.07 1.08 4.66
C THR A 240 -18.13 0.48 5.72
N LEU A 241 -18.67 0.15 6.91
CA LEU A 241 -17.90 -0.51 7.99
C LEU A 241 -17.14 -1.75 7.48
N MET A 242 -17.77 -2.57 6.64
CA MET A 242 -17.13 -3.72 6.02
C MET A 242 -15.93 -3.34 5.15
N THR A 243 -16.01 -2.24 4.39
CA THR A 243 -14.87 -1.73 3.62
C THR A 243 -13.73 -1.33 4.55
N LYS A 244 -14.03 -0.63 5.65
CA LYS A 244 -13.03 -0.21 6.66
C LYS A 244 -12.34 -1.42 7.29
N ILE A 245 -13.09 -2.47 7.63
CA ILE A 245 -12.56 -3.73 8.18
C ILE A 245 -11.65 -4.43 7.16
N PHE A 246 -12.09 -4.53 5.90
CA PHE A 246 -11.25 -5.13 4.85
C PHE A 246 -9.98 -4.31 4.60
N LEU A 247 -10.07 -2.99 4.57
CA LEU A 247 -8.91 -2.12 4.39
C LEU A 247 -7.91 -2.31 5.54
N ALA A 248 -8.40 -2.32 6.79
CA ALA A 248 -7.56 -2.57 7.95
C ALA A 248 -6.93 -3.97 7.92
N GLY A 249 -7.74 -5.00 7.67
CA GLY A 249 -7.29 -6.37 7.53
C GLY A 249 -6.21 -6.53 6.46
N GLY A 250 -6.39 -5.90 5.29
CA GLY A 250 -5.40 -5.88 4.22
C GLY A 250 -4.05 -5.34 4.67
N VAL A 251 -4.03 -4.19 5.36
CA VAL A 251 -2.79 -3.59 5.88
C VAL A 251 -2.16 -4.43 6.99
N PHE A 252 -2.94 -5.02 7.90
CA PHE A 252 -2.38 -5.89 8.94
C PHE A 252 -1.77 -7.18 8.37
N ILE A 253 -2.37 -7.72 7.31
CA ILE A 253 -1.89 -8.94 6.64
C ILE A 253 -0.57 -8.70 5.88
N THR A 254 -0.24 -7.46 5.49
CA THR A 254 1.06 -7.15 4.85
C THR A 254 2.22 -7.03 5.84
N LEU A 255 1.97 -6.69 7.12
CA LEU A 255 3.03 -6.46 8.12
C LEU A 255 3.99 -7.65 8.35
N PRO A 256 3.54 -8.92 8.32
CA PRO A 256 4.46 -10.06 8.41
C PRO A 256 5.54 -10.06 7.31
N ALA A 257 5.18 -9.69 6.08
CA ALA A 257 6.12 -9.63 4.95
C ALA A 257 7.11 -8.47 5.06
N ASP A 258 6.79 -7.46 5.87
CA ASP A 258 7.64 -6.31 6.13
C ASP A 258 8.80 -6.63 7.09
N ILE A 259 8.66 -7.67 7.92
CA ILE A 259 9.71 -8.20 8.79
C ILE A 259 10.83 -8.83 7.94
N PRO A 260 12.11 -8.46 8.14
CA PRO A 260 13.24 -9.07 7.44
C PRO A 260 13.30 -10.59 7.64
N SER A 261 13.73 -11.31 6.60
CA SER A 261 13.93 -12.75 6.65
C SER A 261 14.86 -13.20 7.78
N ILE A 262 15.89 -12.40 8.12
CA ILE A 262 16.79 -12.68 9.24
C ILE A 262 16.07 -12.73 10.59
N VAL A 263 15.04 -11.91 10.78
CA VAL A 263 14.25 -11.92 12.02
C VAL A 263 13.35 -13.15 12.04
N TRP A 264 12.75 -13.52 10.91
CA TRP A 264 11.97 -14.76 10.80
C TRP A 264 12.83 -15.99 11.10
N SER A 265 14.02 -16.08 10.50
CA SER A 265 14.91 -17.22 10.68
C SER A 265 15.45 -17.32 12.11
N SER A 266 15.85 -16.20 12.72
CA SER A 266 16.38 -16.21 14.09
C SER A 266 15.31 -16.41 15.17
N CYS A 267 14.07 -16.02 14.91
CA CYS A 267 12.99 -16.13 15.90
C CYS A 267 12.19 -17.42 15.80
N ILE A 268 12.07 -18.03 14.62
CA ILE A 268 11.18 -19.19 14.40
C ILE A 268 11.97 -20.44 14.08
N ASP A 269 12.92 -20.36 13.16
CA ASP A 269 13.60 -21.56 12.65
C ASP A 269 14.62 -22.11 13.67
N ASP A 270 15.26 -21.24 14.47
CA ASP A 270 16.16 -21.63 15.57
C ASP A 270 15.45 -22.32 16.76
N ILE A 271 14.14 -22.12 16.94
CA ILE A 271 13.42 -22.61 18.14
C ILE A 271 13.11 -24.12 18.07
N HIS A 272 13.20 -24.75 16.91
CA HIS A 272 12.72 -26.13 16.76
C HIS A 272 13.74 -27.18 16.38
N GLY A 273 14.95 -26.87 15.89
CA GLY A 273 15.88 -27.93 15.47
C GLY A 273 15.32 -28.87 14.39
N ILE A 274 14.17 -28.51 13.80
CA ILE A 274 13.42 -29.24 12.77
C ILE A 274 13.82 -28.63 11.43
N CYS A 275 15.08 -28.79 11.01
CA CYS A 275 15.53 -28.37 9.67
C CYS A 275 15.18 -29.38 8.57
N GLU A 276 14.61 -30.55 8.89
CA GLU A 276 14.39 -31.63 7.90
C GLU A 276 13.09 -31.54 7.06
N PRO A 277 11.91 -31.17 7.58
CA PRO A 277 10.69 -31.13 6.77
C PRO A 277 10.50 -29.84 5.96
N TRP A 278 11.27 -28.77 6.23
CA TRP A 278 11.11 -27.42 5.66
C TRP A 278 12.21 -27.03 4.66
N LYS A 279 12.88 -28.02 4.04
CA LYS A 279 14.02 -27.80 3.13
C LYS A 279 13.73 -26.86 1.94
N TYR A 280 12.45 -26.71 1.56
CA TYR A 280 12.01 -25.90 0.42
C TYR A 280 11.02 -24.78 0.77
N PHE A 281 10.58 -24.69 2.03
CA PHE A 281 9.59 -23.70 2.47
C PHE A 281 10.02 -23.13 3.82
N THR A 282 10.32 -21.84 3.85
CA THR A 282 10.78 -21.11 5.03
C THR A 282 9.62 -20.42 5.75
N SER A 283 9.79 -20.09 7.03
CA SER A 283 8.83 -19.26 7.76
C SER A 283 8.60 -17.88 7.08
N TYR A 284 9.62 -17.36 6.41
CA TYR A 284 9.53 -16.17 5.57
C TYR A 284 8.64 -16.36 4.33
N ASP A 285 8.61 -17.55 3.72
CA ASP A 285 7.70 -17.84 2.60
C ASP A 285 6.22 -17.76 3.01
N LEU A 286 5.90 -18.15 4.25
CA LEU A 286 4.55 -17.97 4.80
C LEU A 286 4.19 -16.49 4.93
N ALA A 287 5.12 -15.67 5.42
CA ALA A 287 4.93 -14.24 5.53
C ALA A 287 4.73 -13.58 4.14
N LEU A 288 5.52 -13.98 3.15
CA LEU A 288 5.36 -13.51 1.77
C LEU A 288 4.05 -13.99 1.14
N PHE A 289 3.62 -15.23 1.42
CA PHE A 289 2.37 -15.77 0.90
C PHE A 289 1.16 -14.93 1.32
N LEU A 290 1.20 -14.29 2.50
CA LEU A 290 0.14 -13.39 2.98
C LEU A 290 -0.03 -12.12 2.12
N LEU A 291 0.95 -11.74 1.30
CA LEU A 291 0.80 -10.61 0.36
C LEU A 291 -0.29 -10.88 -0.69
N ILE A 292 -0.45 -12.14 -1.12
CA ILE A 292 -1.46 -12.51 -2.12
C ILE A 292 -2.89 -12.21 -1.64
N PRO A 293 -3.37 -12.73 -0.49
CA PRO A 293 -4.68 -12.37 0.02
C PRO A 293 -4.79 -10.88 0.36
N ALA A 294 -3.73 -10.20 0.81
CA ALA A 294 -3.76 -8.76 1.03
C ALA A 294 -4.07 -7.97 -0.26
N LEU A 295 -3.41 -8.31 -1.38
CA LEU A 295 -3.67 -7.68 -2.68
C LEU A 295 -5.10 -7.92 -3.16
N ILE A 296 -5.61 -9.14 -2.96
CA ILE A 296 -7.01 -9.47 -3.29
C ILE A 296 -7.96 -8.62 -2.44
N ILE A 297 -7.71 -8.48 -1.15
CA ILE A 297 -8.52 -7.65 -0.24
C ILE A 297 -8.51 -6.19 -0.69
N PHE A 298 -7.34 -5.61 -1.00
CA PHE A 298 -7.25 -4.23 -1.51
C PHE A 298 -8.02 -4.04 -2.81
N PHE A 299 -7.93 -5.00 -3.73
CA PHE A 299 -8.71 -4.96 -4.97
C PHE A 299 -10.23 -5.07 -4.72
N LEU A 300 -10.67 -5.89 -3.76
CA LEU A 300 -12.07 -5.98 -3.38
C LEU A 300 -12.59 -4.68 -2.74
N VAL A 301 -11.78 -4.03 -1.89
CA VAL A 301 -12.08 -2.72 -1.33
C VAL A 301 -12.26 -1.69 -2.44
N LEU A 302 -11.32 -1.64 -3.39
CA LEU A 302 -11.38 -0.75 -4.56
C LEU A 302 -12.65 -0.96 -5.37
N ARG A 303 -12.97 -2.23 -5.69
CA ARG A 303 -14.18 -2.58 -6.43
C ARG A 303 -15.44 -2.14 -5.70
N LYS A 304 -15.52 -2.40 -4.40
CA LYS A 304 -16.69 -2.07 -3.58
C LYS A 304 -16.90 -0.55 -3.51
N GLU A 305 -15.83 0.20 -3.28
CA GLU A 305 -15.89 1.66 -3.26
C GLU A 305 -16.22 2.25 -4.62
N TYR A 306 -15.69 1.69 -5.71
CA TYR A 306 -16.09 2.10 -7.06
C TYR A 306 -17.59 1.90 -7.29
N LEU A 307 -18.16 0.75 -6.91
CA LEU A 307 -19.58 0.48 -7.10
C LEU A 307 -20.46 1.43 -6.27
N ARG A 308 -20.03 1.78 -5.06
CA ARG A 308 -20.70 2.79 -4.24
C ARG A 308 -20.70 4.16 -4.94
N LEU A 309 -19.54 4.61 -5.40
CA LEU A 309 -19.40 5.89 -6.11
C LEU A 309 -20.17 5.93 -7.42
N ASP A 310 -20.23 4.82 -8.17
CA ASP A 310 -21.03 4.69 -9.39
C ASP A 310 -22.53 4.82 -9.09
N GLN A 311 -23.00 4.25 -7.98
CA GLN A 311 -24.38 4.43 -7.52
C GLN A 311 -24.66 5.88 -7.11
N GLU A 312 -23.80 6.48 -6.28
CA GLU A 312 -23.93 7.87 -5.84
C GLU A 312 -23.94 8.85 -7.01
N ALA A 313 -23.05 8.67 -7.99
CA ALA A 313 -23.00 9.51 -9.19
C ALA A 313 -24.29 9.42 -10.03
N LYS A 314 -24.85 8.21 -10.17
CA LYS A 314 -26.12 8.00 -10.90
C LYS A 314 -27.31 8.63 -10.17
N TYR A 315 -27.39 8.48 -8.85
CA TYR A 315 -28.46 9.09 -8.05
C TYR A 315 -28.36 10.62 -8.02
N SER A 316 -27.15 11.17 -7.90
CA SER A 316 -26.93 12.62 -7.94
C SER A 316 -27.35 13.23 -9.28
N MET A 317 -27.03 12.59 -10.40
CA MET A 317 -27.47 13.07 -11.72
C MET A 317 -28.99 13.00 -11.91
N LEU A 318 -29.63 11.92 -11.46
CA LEU A 318 -31.10 11.82 -11.49
C LEU A 318 -31.75 12.89 -10.61
N GLY A 319 -31.20 13.17 -9.42
CA GLY A 319 -31.68 14.25 -8.55
C GLY A 319 -31.57 15.62 -9.21
N ALA A 320 -30.41 15.93 -9.80
CA ALA A 320 -30.18 17.20 -10.51
C ALA A 320 -31.10 17.37 -11.72
N GLU A 321 -31.37 16.30 -12.48
CA GLU A 321 -32.33 16.33 -13.59
C GLU A 321 -33.75 16.62 -13.09
N VAL A 322 -34.17 15.95 -12.02
CA VAL A 322 -35.48 16.19 -11.39
C VAL A 322 -35.60 17.62 -10.86
N ASP A 323 -34.58 18.13 -10.16
CA ASP A 323 -34.57 19.50 -9.66
C ASP A 323 -34.59 20.54 -10.80
N SER A 324 -33.92 20.26 -11.92
CA SER A 324 -33.96 21.12 -13.10
C SER A 324 -35.36 21.17 -13.73
N LEU A 325 -36.07 20.03 -13.78
CA LEU A 325 -37.44 19.95 -14.29
C LEU A 325 -38.42 20.71 -13.38
N PHE A 326 -38.27 20.61 -12.05
CA PHE A 326 -39.11 21.34 -11.11
C PHE A 326 -38.79 22.85 -11.07
N SER A 327 -37.53 23.23 -11.24
CA SER A 327 -37.08 24.62 -11.42
C SER A 327 -37.75 25.26 -12.65
N GLU A 328 -37.71 24.57 -13.79
CA GLU A 328 -38.28 25.06 -15.05
C GLU A 328 -39.81 25.19 -14.99
N TYR A 329 -40.49 24.26 -14.31
CA TYR A 329 -41.93 24.37 -14.01
C TYR A 329 -42.25 25.54 -13.06
N SER A 330 -41.42 25.78 -12.04
CA SER A 330 -41.62 26.89 -11.11
C SER A 330 -41.48 28.25 -11.81
N HIS A 331 -40.52 28.39 -12.72
CA HIS A 331 -40.28 29.61 -13.48
C HIS A 331 -41.41 29.92 -14.47
N ASN A 332 -41.98 28.88 -15.09
CA ASN A 332 -43.12 29.03 -16.00
C ASN A 332 -44.43 29.37 -15.26
N SER A 333 -44.60 28.92 -14.01
CA SER A 333 -45.79 29.24 -13.21
C SER A 333 -45.81 30.67 -12.65
N GLN A 334 -44.68 31.39 -12.65
CA GLN A 334 -44.60 32.80 -12.22
C GLN A 334 -44.79 33.81 -13.38
N GLN A 335 -44.89 33.34 -14.63
CA GLN A 335 -45.10 34.19 -15.82
C GLN A 335 -46.54 34.17 -16.37
N SER A 336 -47.46 33.45 -15.72
CA SER A 336 -48.92 33.51 -15.99
C SER A 336 -49.64 34.28 -14.91
#